data_AF-A0A6G3X8B4-F1
#
_entry.id   AF-A0A6G3X8B4-F1
#
_cell.length_a   1.000
_cell.length_b   1.000
_cell.length_c   1.000
_cell.angle_alpha   90.00
_cell.angle_beta   90.00
_cell.angle_gamma   90.00
#
_symmetry.space_group_name_H-M   'P 1'
#
loop_
_entity.id
_entity.type
_entity.pdbx_description
1 polymer ?
#
loop_
_entity_poly.entity_id
_entity_poly.type
_entity_poly.pdbx_seq_one_letter_code
_entity_poly.pdbx_strand_id
1 'polypeptide(L)'
;GGLFNSVFTGYGKLGLMCEGTPIVIPVTAAQPVYVDTDAVVGWSQQLTTSLNRSQSVGSMVRGGSGEAVQLMLQGEGFVIVRPSEARPEKTSN
;
A
#
# COMPACT_ATOMS: atom_id res chain seq x y z
N GLY A 1 -3.06 9.60 -11.50
CA GLY A 1 -4.08 9.69 -10.44
C GLY A 1 -3.41 10.04 -9.13
N GLY A 2 -4.11 10.65 -8.19
CA GLY A 2 -3.58 10.93 -6.83
C GLY A 2 -3.84 9.79 -5.86
N LEU A 3 -3.15 9.80 -4.71
CA LEU A 3 -3.45 8.90 -3.59
C LEU A 3 -4.55 9.50 -2.73
N PHE A 4 -5.62 8.74 -2.48
CA PHE A 4 -6.74 9.13 -1.64
C PHE A 4 -7.08 7.98 -0.70
N ASN A 5 -7.50 8.29 0.53
CA ASN A 5 -8.04 7.32 1.46
C ASN A 5 -9.40 7.79 1.99
N SER A 6 -10.22 6.84 2.42
CA SER A 6 -11.50 7.10 3.10
C SER A 6 -11.47 6.45 4.48
N VAL A 7 -11.93 7.18 5.49
CA VAL A 7 -12.00 6.69 6.87
C VAL A 7 -13.46 6.35 7.18
N PHE A 8 -13.71 5.10 7.56
CA PHE A 8 -15.04 4.61 7.93
C PHE A 8 -15.14 4.49 9.46
N THR A 9 -16.16 5.08 10.06
CA THR A 9 -16.42 5.04 11.53
C THR A 9 -17.87 4.66 11.80
N GLY A 10 -18.17 4.18 13.02
CA GLY A 10 -19.50 3.72 13.44
C GLY A 10 -19.57 2.21 13.65
N TYR A 11 -20.80 1.68 13.73
CA TYR A 11 -21.07 0.27 14.01
C TYR A 11 -21.83 -0.36 12.87
N GLY A 12 -21.31 -1.46 12.32
CA GLY A 12 -21.90 -2.15 11.18
C GLY A 12 -20.92 -3.12 10.54
N LYS A 13 -21.30 -3.67 9.38
CA LYS A 13 -20.42 -4.51 8.56
C LYS A 13 -19.92 -3.71 7.37
N LEU A 14 -18.62 -3.80 7.09
CA LEU A 14 -18.00 -3.26 5.88
C LEU A 14 -17.55 -4.43 5.00
N GLY A 15 -17.97 -4.43 3.73
CA GLY A 15 -17.48 -5.35 2.72
C GLY A 15 -16.45 -4.68 1.84
N LEU A 16 -15.26 -5.27 1.71
CA LEU A 16 -14.20 -4.84 0.81
C LEU A 16 -13.86 -6.00 -0.13
N MET A 17 -13.55 -5.69 -1.39
CA MET A 17 -13.16 -6.68 -2.40
C MET A 17 -11.86 -6.23 -3.04
N CYS A 18 -10.94 -7.17 -3.24
CA CYS A 18 -9.74 -6.99 -4.03
C CYS A 18 -9.54 -8.21 -4.93
N GLU A 19 -8.65 -8.07 -5.90
CA GLU A 19 -8.24 -9.19 -6.74
C GLU A 19 -7.39 -10.18 -5.93
N GLY A 20 -7.69 -11.47 -6.08
CA GLY A 20 -6.98 -12.53 -5.38
C GLY A 20 -7.37 -12.69 -3.91
N THR A 21 -6.62 -13.51 -3.19
CA THR A 21 -6.83 -13.72 -1.74
C THR A 21 -6.13 -12.62 -0.95
N PRO A 22 -6.83 -11.80 -0.16
CA PRO A 22 -6.21 -10.74 0.61
C PRO A 22 -5.26 -11.29 1.66
N ILE A 23 -4.14 -10.60 1.85
CA ILE A 23 -3.15 -10.90 2.90
C ILE A 23 -3.28 -9.85 4.00
N VAL A 24 -3.41 -10.31 5.24
CA VAL A 24 -3.44 -9.44 6.42
C VAL A 24 -2.09 -9.47 7.10
N ILE A 25 -1.45 -8.30 7.22
CA ILE A 25 -0.11 -8.15 7.81
C ILE A 25 -0.26 -7.35 9.12
N PRO A 26 0.10 -7.93 10.27
CA PRO A 26 0.15 -7.20 11.54
C PRO A 26 1.18 -6.06 11.48
N VAL A 27 0.84 -4.93 12.09
CA VAL A 27 1.74 -3.78 12.26
C VAL A 27 1.95 -3.59 13.75
N THR A 28 3.22 -3.50 14.17
CA THR A 28 3.58 -3.19 15.56
C THR A 28 4.48 -1.97 15.60
N ALA A 29 4.56 -1.30 16.75
CA ALA A 29 5.41 -0.14 16.93
C ALA A 29 6.90 -0.45 16.65
N ALA A 30 7.32 -1.69 16.90
CA ALA A 30 8.68 -2.18 16.65
C ALA A 30 8.91 -2.62 15.20
N GLN A 31 7.86 -2.90 14.44
CA GLN A 31 7.93 -3.44 13.07
C GLN A 31 6.95 -2.69 12.16
N PRO A 32 7.34 -1.51 11.64
CA PRO A 32 6.56 -0.81 10.64
C PRO A 32 6.50 -1.62 9.35
N VAL A 33 5.40 -1.48 8.62
CA VAL A 33 5.15 -2.20 7.36
C VAL A 33 5.21 -1.22 6.20
N TYR A 34 5.92 -1.60 5.13
CA TYR A 34 6.03 -0.84 3.89
C TYR A 34 5.32 -1.61 2.79
N VAL A 35 4.40 -0.96 2.10
CA VAL A 35 3.56 -1.58 1.06
C VAL A 35 3.46 -0.64 -0.13
N ASP A 36 3.43 -1.20 -1.33
CA ASP A 36 3.24 -0.40 -2.55
C ASP A 36 1.82 0.18 -2.57
N THR A 37 1.68 1.45 -2.98
CA THR A 37 0.42 2.20 -2.80
C THR A 37 -0.76 1.61 -3.59
N ASP A 38 -0.51 0.88 -4.66
CA ASP A 38 -1.52 0.23 -5.50
C ASP A 38 -1.90 -1.18 -5.00
N ALA A 39 -1.14 -1.75 -4.06
CA ALA A 39 -1.41 -3.03 -3.42
C ALA A 39 -2.28 -2.90 -2.15
N VAL A 40 -2.46 -1.69 -1.61
CA VAL A 40 -3.20 -1.49 -0.35
C VAL A 40 -4.71 -1.59 -0.56
N VAL A 41 -5.37 -2.44 0.24
CA VAL A 41 -6.83 -2.58 0.27
C VAL A 41 -7.43 -1.78 1.43
N GLY A 42 -6.74 -1.76 2.58
CA GLY A 42 -7.15 -1.00 3.76
C GLY A 42 -6.22 -1.24 4.95
N TRP A 43 -6.35 -0.44 5.99
CA TRP A 43 -5.54 -0.55 7.21
C TRP A 43 -6.30 -0.04 8.42
N SER A 44 -5.80 -0.36 9.62
CA SER A 44 -6.38 0.14 10.86
C SER A 44 -6.23 1.67 10.98
N GLN A 45 -7.33 2.38 11.26
CA GLN A 45 -7.38 3.84 11.29
C GLN A 45 -6.30 4.49 12.19
N GLN A 46 -5.93 3.87 13.31
CA GLN A 46 -4.97 4.45 14.26
C GLN A 46 -3.50 4.40 13.80
N LEU A 47 -3.19 3.76 12.66
CA LEU A 47 -1.82 3.70 12.15
C LEU A 47 -1.40 5.06 11.59
N THR A 48 -0.19 5.49 11.94
CA THR A 48 0.45 6.64 11.30
C THR A 48 0.98 6.22 9.94
N THR A 49 0.63 6.97 8.90
CA THR A 49 1.03 6.68 7.52
C THR A 49 1.93 7.77 6.94
N SER A 50 2.99 7.39 6.22
CA SER A 50 3.80 8.32 5.44
C SER A 50 4.19 7.71 4.08
N LEU A 51 4.44 8.55 3.08
CA LEU A 51 4.96 8.10 1.80
C LEU A 51 6.48 8.06 1.86
N ASN A 52 7.04 6.88 1.65
CA ASN A 52 8.46 6.64 1.55
C ASN A 52 8.86 6.51 0.07
N ARG A 53 9.79 7.34 -0.39
CA ARG A 53 10.37 7.19 -1.73
C ARG A 53 11.58 6.26 -1.61
N SER A 54 11.50 5.10 -2.25
CA SER A 54 12.55 4.08 -2.22
C SER A 54 13.82 4.45 -3.00
N GLN A 55 13.85 5.57 -3.72
CA GLN A 55 14.98 5.97 -4.56
C GLN A 55 15.73 7.20 -4.03
N SER A 56 17.05 7.06 -3.89
CA SER A 56 17.97 8.19 -3.75
C SER A 56 18.27 8.79 -5.14
N VAL A 57 18.62 10.07 -5.20
CA VAL A 57 18.95 10.78 -6.45
C VAL A 57 20.04 10.04 -7.28
N GLY A 58 20.87 9.21 -6.64
CA GLY A 58 21.91 8.41 -7.29
C GLY A 58 21.41 7.17 -8.07
N SER A 59 20.27 6.58 -7.73
CA SER A 59 19.73 5.40 -8.45
C SER A 59 19.05 5.78 -9.77
N MET A 60 18.66 7.05 -9.92
CA MET A 60 18.04 7.59 -11.14
C MET A 60 19.01 7.67 -12.32
N VAL A 61 20.32 7.86 -12.07
CA VAL A 61 21.36 7.94 -13.11
C VAL A 61 21.72 6.56 -13.69
N ARG A 62 21.44 5.46 -12.98
CA ARG A 62 21.73 4.08 -13.40
C ARG A 62 20.55 3.38 -14.11
N GLY A 63 19.47 4.10 -14.43
CA GLY A 63 18.26 3.51 -15.01
C GLY A 63 17.32 2.88 -13.98
N GLY A 64 17.13 3.53 -12.83
CA GLY A 64 16.17 3.10 -11.81
C GLY A 64 14.72 3.08 -12.34
N SER A 65 13.99 2.03 -11.94
CA SER A 65 12.68 1.52 -12.38
C SER A 65 11.47 2.49 -12.54
N GLY A 66 11.60 3.79 -12.31
CA GLY A 66 10.47 4.73 -12.28
C GLY A 66 9.67 4.64 -10.98
N GLU A 67 9.87 5.63 -10.11
CA GLU A 67 9.00 6.05 -8.98
C GLU A 67 8.20 4.99 -8.19
N ALA A 68 8.86 4.02 -7.52
CA ALA A 68 8.19 3.22 -6.50
C ALA A 68 8.00 4.03 -5.20
N VAL A 69 6.81 4.61 -5.03
CA VAL A 69 6.36 5.22 -3.77
C VAL A 69 5.71 4.14 -2.92
N GLN A 70 6.19 3.98 -1.69
CA GLN A 70 5.66 3.02 -0.74
C GLN A 70 4.93 3.74 0.39
N LEU A 71 3.83 3.17 0.87
CA LEU A 71 3.15 3.59 2.08
C LEU A 71 3.81 2.90 3.28
N MET A 72 4.40 3.69 4.17
CA MET A 72 4.86 3.23 5.48
C MET A 72 3.70 3.31 6.46
N LEU A 73 3.47 2.22 7.22
CA LEU A 73 2.47 2.13 8.28
C LEU A 73 3.17 1.84 9.62
N GLN A 74 2.92 2.67 10.62
CA GLN A 74 3.53 2.57 11.95
C GLN A 74 2.49 2.72 13.07
N GLY A 75 2.63 1.94 14.13
CA GLY A 75 1.72 1.92 15.29
C GLY A 75 1.28 0.48 15.59
N GLU A 76 0.09 0.32 16.18
CA GLU A 76 -0.48 -0.99 16.49
C GLU A 76 -1.76 -1.23 15.68
N GLY A 77 -1.81 -2.33 14.92
CA GLY A 77 -2.95 -2.68 14.07
C GLY A 77 -2.60 -3.66 12.97
N PHE A 78 -3.23 -3.51 11.81
CA PHE A 78 -2.96 -4.33 10.63
C PHE A 78 -3.16 -3.55 9.33
N VAL A 79 -2.54 -4.05 8.26
CA VAL A 79 -2.80 -3.66 6.88
C VAL A 79 -3.28 -4.88 6.08
N ILE A 80 -4.20 -4.65 5.16
CA ILE A 80 -4.73 -5.63 4.21
C ILE A 80 -4.18 -5.27 2.84
N VAL A 81 -3.52 -6.22 2.18
CA VAL A 81 -2.95 -6.05 0.83
C VAL A 81 -3.47 -7.09 -0.14
N ARG A 82 -3.51 -6.74 -1.43
CA ARG A 82 -3.70 -7.71 -2.52
C ARG A 82 -2.37 -8.44 -2.81
N PRO A 83 -2.40 -9.71 -3.26
CA PRO A 83 -1.19 -10.52 -3.44
C PRO A 83 -0.37 -10.21 -4.70
N SER A 84 -0.85 -9.42 -5.67
CA SER A 84 -0.08 -9.05 -6.87
C SER A 84 -0.60 -7.80 -7.57
N GLU A 85 0.29 -7.01 -8.19
CA GLU A 85 -0.07 -6.02 -9.22
C GLU A 85 -0.61 -6.76 -10.46
N ALA A 86 -1.80 -6.38 -10.94
CA ALA A 86 -2.21 -6.80 -12.27
C ALA A 86 -1.24 -6.16 -13.26
N ARG A 87 -0.45 -6.96 -13.97
CA ARG A 87 0.37 -6.43 -15.06
C ARG A 87 -0.59 -5.73 -16.03
N PRO A 88 -0.41 -4.44 -16.36
CA PRO A 88 -1.24 -3.85 -17.40
C PRO A 88 -1.07 -4.70 -18.65
N GLU A 89 -2.18 -5.24 -19.18
CA GLU A 89 -2.15 -5.88 -20.49
C GLU A 89 -1.58 -4.85 -21.46
N LYS A 90 -0.47 -5.19 -22.11
CA LYS A 90 -0.03 -4.43 -23.28
C LYS A 90 -1.12 -4.65 -24.34
N THR A 91 -2.01 -3.69 -24.51
CA THR A 91 -2.89 -3.65 -25.68
C THR A 91 -1.98 -3.59 -26.91
N SER A 92 -1.84 -4.72 -27.61
CA SER A 92 -1.19 -4.75 -28.91
C SER A 92 -2.19 -4.18 -29.91
N ASN A 93 -1.92 -2.98 -30.42
CA ASN A 93 -2.54 -2.48 -31.65
C ASN A 93 -1.76 -2.98 -32.87
#